data_AF-A0A8B7DAJ1-F1
#
_entry.id   AF-A0A8B7DAJ1-F1
#
_cell.length_a   1.000
_cell.length_b   1.000
_cell.length_c   1.000
_cell.angle_alpha   90.00
_cell.angle_beta   90.00
_cell.angle_gamma   90.00
#
_symmetry.space_group_name_H-M   'P 1'
#
loop_
_entity.id
_entity.type
_entity.pdbx_description
1 polymer ?
#
loop_
_entity_poly.entity_id
_entity_poly.type
_entity_poly.pdbx_seq_one_letter_code
_entity_poly.pdbx_strand_id
1 'polypeptide(L)'
;MIYSNSQPNSEKKKWHSRILESEIVNQYSGEMFLRIVLETPINKNLQIDWYSNNNILCLKQSKYGGMWRISKVTDEAVYCKVDKLEGYEWEVEEPLEADLNVNIVKNSYNNDKNSLGFAFFSSPIYVHCRCTLLNLDEIDTVGQSFVASVYCELRLRDISTLSDPLYVNEYLKILNILEHVDFLNIKSEESKEIYNSYSLSSRSVDSKLFYDYTLKMKAKATFSKGMELKMFPFDEQVLNIILTVNRPCSGVVLIHNTEYTSKFLCRSFQHDGAFKIVFNETMFGIVSKSDRSESSSGYEYPRITFSILLSRRSRSYISNTMIPIAVISCLSLVNFGLNEDGSKMDTSSRLSITLTLLLTAVAYKFVVSSALPVLPYNTLLDWYVWFCFAFICLNVCEVTFYPTYVSSFPLEDRYDISKHETNIFYIFIVIFVIGNLVWLVFNNSSTVYQLKAVDRAKVVASGVCKDNSGFLNIKPLFIDANNFYEYCNQLKKTYEFTIKWL
;
A
#
# COMPACT_ATOMS: atom_id res chain seq x y z
N MET A 1 -33.01 39.77 -16.20
CA MET A 1 -33.64 38.44 -16.19
C MET A 1 -33.05 37.66 -15.04
N ILE A 2 -33.93 37.10 -14.22
CA ILE A 2 -33.70 36.58 -12.88
C ILE A 2 -32.90 35.27 -12.96
N TYR A 3 -31.72 35.20 -12.33
CA TYR A 3 -31.15 33.96 -11.83
C TYR A 3 -31.07 34.11 -10.31
N SER A 4 -32.06 33.53 -9.64
CA SER A 4 -32.15 33.43 -8.20
C SER A 4 -31.12 32.42 -7.69
N ASN A 5 -30.34 32.85 -6.69
CA ASN A 5 -29.56 32.01 -5.79
C ASN A 5 -30.40 30.83 -5.28
N SER A 6 -30.07 29.61 -5.70
CA SER A 6 -30.45 28.38 -4.99
C SER A 6 -29.19 27.81 -4.35
N GLN A 7 -29.03 28.07 -3.05
CA GLN A 7 -28.13 27.29 -2.20
C GLN A 7 -28.49 25.79 -2.37
N PRO A 8 -27.51 24.89 -2.51
CA PRO A 8 -27.80 23.47 -2.50
C PRO A 8 -28.11 23.05 -1.06
N ASN A 9 -29.40 22.84 -0.77
CA ASN A 9 -29.86 22.13 0.42
C ASN A 9 -29.28 20.70 0.40
N SER A 10 -28.14 20.50 1.07
CA SER A 10 -27.58 19.18 1.37
C SER A 10 -27.99 18.73 2.78
N GLU A 11 -29.28 18.80 3.08
CA GLU A 11 -29.87 17.95 4.12
C GLU A 11 -30.33 16.66 3.41
N LYS A 12 -29.49 15.63 3.41
CA LYS A 12 -30.02 14.26 3.27
C LYS A 12 -30.90 14.04 4.50
N LYS A 13 -32.20 14.36 4.40
CA LYS A 13 -33.17 14.09 5.47
C LYS A 13 -33.07 12.61 5.82
N LYS A 14 -32.50 12.30 6.99
CA LYS A 14 -32.50 10.97 7.57
C LYS A 14 -33.95 10.50 7.64
N TRP A 15 -34.27 9.36 7.04
CA TRP A 15 -35.63 8.84 7.05
C TRP A 15 -35.97 8.41 8.48
N HIS A 16 -37.07 8.95 8.97
CA HIS A 16 -37.66 8.64 10.27
C HIS A 16 -39.13 8.37 10.06
N SER A 17 -39.65 7.31 10.66
CA SER A 17 -41.07 7.03 10.68
C SER A 17 -41.53 6.65 12.07
N ARG A 18 -42.72 7.11 12.45
CA ARG A 18 -43.38 6.61 13.65
C ARG A 18 -43.88 5.19 13.42
N ILE A 19 -43.81 4.36 14.45
CA ILE A 19 -44.35 3.00 14.47
C ILE A 19 -45.83 3.10 14.85
N LEU A 20 -46.70 2.56 14.02
CA LEU A 20 -48.15 2.48 14.26
C LEU A 20 -48.52 1.18 14.99
N GLU A 21 -47.98 0.05 14.53
CA GLU A 21 -48.21 -1.28 15.12
C GLU A 21 -46.94 -2.12 15.04
N SER A 22 -46.69 -2.96 16.06
CA SER A 22 -45.59 -3.93 16.06
C SER A 22 -46.00 -5.25 16.71
N GLU A 23 -46.00 -6.34 15.95
CA GLU A 23 -46.46 -7.66 16.40
C GLU A 23 -45.54 -8.77 15.92
N ILE A 24 -45.36 -9.82 16.73
CA ILE A 24 -44.64 -11.04 16.31
C ILE A 24 -45.64 -11.95 15.61
N VAL A 25 -45.38 -12.27 14.35
CA VAL A 25 -46.20 -13.13 13.51
C VAL A 25 -45.44 -14.44 13.26
N ASN A 26 -46.05 -15.56 13.58
CA ASN A 26 -45.55 -16.89 13.21
C ASN A 26 -46.01 -17.23 11.79
N GLN A 27 -45.07 -17.54 10.89
CA GLN A 27 -45.42 -18.15 9.61
C GLN A 27 -45.36 -19.68 9.70
N TYR A 28 -46.13 -20.34 8.83
CA TYR A 28 -46.31 -21.80 8.75
C TYR A 28 -45.01 -22.63 8.60
N SER A 29 -43.84 -21.98 8.44
CA SER A 29 -42.51 -22.57 8.36
C SER A 29 -41.77 -22.69 9.69
N GLY A 30 -42.34 -22.24 10.81
CA GLY A 30 -41.68 -22.26 12.13
C GLY A 30 -40.70 -21.11 12.39
N GLU A 31 -40.54 -20.18 11.45
CA GLU A 31 -39.76 -18.95 11.65
C GLU A 31 -40.64 -17.82 12.20
N MET A 32 -40.15 -17.13 13.24
CA MET A 32 -40.81 -15.95 13.83
C MET A 32 -40.38 -14.67 13.09
N PHE A 33 -41.36 -13.83 12.74
CA PHE A 33 -41.11 -12.52 12.14
C PHE A 33 -41.73 -11.40 12.98
N LEU A 34 -41.07 -10.25 13.04
CA LEU A 34 -41.62 -9.02 13.61
C LEU A 34 -42.26 -8.23 12.47
N ARG A 35 -43.58 -8.08 12.50
CA ARG A 35 -44.36 -7.23 11.59
C ARG A 35 -44.44 -5.83 12.18
N ILE A 36 -44.03 -4.82 11.41
CA ILE A 36 -44.00 -3.41 11.80
C ILE A 36 -44.80 -2.60 10.78
N VAL A 37 -45.79 -1.86 11.25
CA VAL A 37 -46.58 -0.91 10.45
C VAL A 37 -46.06 0.50 10.73
N LEU A 38 -45.79 1.27 9.68
CA LEU A 38 -45.11 2.57 9.74
C LEU A 38 -46.01 3.68 9.22
N GLU A 39 -45.97 4.87 9.83
CA GLU A 39 -46.77 6.03 9.44
C GLU A 39 -46.42 6.56 8.04
N THR A 40 -45.13 6.58 7.69
CA THR A 40 -44.69 6.90 6.32
C THR A 40 -44.25 5.63 5.60
N PRO A 41 -44.89 5.27 4.46
CA PRO A 41 -44.51 4.06 3.73
C PRO A 41 -43.10 4.19 3.14
N ILE A 42 -42.41 3.06 3.12
CA ILE A 42 -41.07 2.89 2.56
C ILE A 42 -41.18 3.00 1.02
N ASN A 43 -40.76 4.14 0.46
CA ASN A 43 -40.99 4.49 -0.95
C ASN A 43 -40.27 3.55 -1.95
N LYS A 44 -40.94 3.09 -3.02
CA LYS A 44 -40.43 2.06 -3.96
C LYS A 44 -39.10 2.42 -4.66
N ASN A 45 -38.82 3.70 -4.90
CA ASN A 45 -37.55 4.12 -5.51
C ASN A 45 -36.34 4.03 -4.58
N LEU A 46 -36.57 4.09 -3.28
CA LEU A 46 -35.52 3.85 -2.30
C LEU A 46 -35.33 2.33 -2.04
N GLN A 47 -36.29 1.47 -2.40
CA GLN A 47 -36.17 0.00 -2.27
C GLN A 47 -35.01 -0.62 -3.07
N ILE A 48 -34.63 -0.01 -4.18
CA ILE A 48 -33.54 -0.51 -5.04
C ILE A 48 -32.16 -0.26 -4.39
N ASP A 49 -32.03 0.83 -3.62
CA ASP A 49 -30.87 1.06 -2.77
C ASP A 49 -30.97 0.29 -1.44
N TRP A 50 -32.16 -0.09 -0.98
CA TRP A 50 -32.38 -0.70 0.35
C TRP A 50 -32.29 -2.22 0.40
N TYR A 51 -32.62 -2.94 -0.67
CA TYR A 51 -32.51 -4.41 -0.68
C TYR A 51 -31.05 -4.90 -0.62
N SER A 52 -30.09 -4.01 -0.85
CA SER A 52 -28.66 -4.29 -0.92
C SER A 52 -27.82 -3.67 0.19
N ASN A 53 -28.34 -2.65 0.87
CA ASN A 53 -27.60 -1.81 1.81
C ASN A 53 -28.15 -2.00 3.21
N ASN A 54 -27.40 -2.69 4.07
CA ASN A 54 -27.67 -2.84 5.50
C ASN A 54 -29.17 -2.84 5.85
N ASN A 55 -29.80 -4.01 5.73
CA ASN A 55 -31.20 -4.30 6.08
C ASN A 55 -31.51 -4.09 7.57
N ILE A 56 -30.91 -3.13 8.27
CA ILE A 56 -31.04 -3.01 9.72
C ILE A 56 -31.89 -1.80 10.05
N LEU A 57 -33.09 -2.09 10.53
CA LEU A 57 -34.03 -1.13 11.07
C LEU A 57 -33.79 -0.98 12.57
N CYS A 58 -33.55 0.23 13.04
CA CYS A 58 -33.41 0.51 14.46
C CYS A 58 -34.75 0.99 15.01
N LEU A 59 -35.26 0.34 16.06
CA LEU A 59 -36.48 0.70 16.75
C LEU A 59 -36.13 1.31 18.11
N LYS A 60 -36.67 2.51 18.36
CA LYS A 60 -36.50 3.26 19.61
C LYS A 60 -37.85 3.46 20.28
N GLN A 61 -37.92 3.37 21.61
CA GLN A 61 -39.15 3.57 22.40
C GLN A 61 -40.30 2.67 21.95
N SER A 62 -40.00 1.39 21.63
CA SER A 62 -40.98 0.39 21.21
C SER A 62 -40.92 -0.82 22.12
N LYS A 63 -42.04 -1.55 22.25
CA LYS A 63 -42.14 -2.83 22.97
C LYS A 63 -41.10 -3.85 22.49
N TYR A 64 -40.67 -3.75 21.24
CA TYR A 64 -39.60 -4.55 20.63
C TYR A 64 -38.45 -3.64 20.19
N GLY A 65 -37.88 -2.86 21.11
CA GLY A 65 -36.71 -2.01 20.85
C GLY A 65 -35.48 -2.81 20.38
N GLY A 66 -34.57 -2.14 19.67
CA GLY A 66 -33.31 -2.73 19.19
C GLY A 66 -33.13 -2.69 17.67
N MET A 67 -32.14 -3.43 17.16
CA MET A 67 -31.86 -3.55 15.72
C MET A 67 -32.48 -4.81 15.12
N TRP A 68 -33.11 -4.65 13.96
CA TRP A 68 -33.87 -5.71 13.31
C TRP A 68 -33.50 -5.86 11.84
N ARG A 69 -33.22 -7.09 11.41
CA ARG A 69 -32.90 -7.38 10.01
C ARG A 69 -34.18 -7.49 9.17
N ILE A 70 -34.38 -6.58 8.23
CA ILE A 70 -35.50 -6.58 7.28
C ILE A 70 -35.38 -7.81 6.36
N SER A 71 -36.43 -8.61 6.34
CA SER A 71 -36.56 -9.81 5.49
C SER A 71 -37.45 -9.51 4.27
N LYS A 72 -38.59 -8.86 4.50
CA LYS A 72 -39.57 -8.57 3.45
C LYS A 72 -40.25 -7.22 3.72
N VAL A 73 -40.43 -6.43 2.67
CA VAL A 73 -41.21 -5.17 2.73
C VAL A 73 -42.45 -5.35 1.87
N THR A 74 -43.63 -5.08 2.42
CA THR A 74 -44.88 -4.96 1.66
C THR A 74 -45.34 -3.50 1.67
N ASP A 75 -46.33 -3.16 0.82
CA ASP A 75 -46.88 -1.80 0.75
C ASP A 75 -47.53 -1.35 2.08
N GLU A 76 -47.84 -2.30 2.98
CA GLU A 76 -48.50 -2.06 4.26
C GLU A 76 -47.60 -2.27 5.50
N ALA A 77 -46.59 -3.15 5.42
CA ALA A 77 -45.80 -3.53 6.58
C ALA A 77 -44.37 -3.98 6.24
N VAL A 78 -43.48 -3.82 7.21
CA VAL A 78 -42.11 -4.35 7.17
C VAL A 78 -42.05 -5.60 8.03
N TYR A 79 -41.55 -6.69 7.45
CA TYR A 79 -41.30 -7.93 8.15
C TYR A 79 -39.80 -8.06 8.40
N CYS A 80 -39.43 -8.06 9.67
CA CYS A 80 -38.07 -8.30 10.13
C CYS A 80 -37.93 -9.72 10.67
N LYS A 81 -36.79 -10.37 10.39
CA LYS A 81 -36.48 -11.68 10.97
C LYS A 81 -36.18 -11.51 12.47
N VAL A 82 -36.75 -12.38 13.30
CA VAL A 82 -36.55 -12.36 14.74
C VAL A 82 -35.35 -13.23 15.10
N ASP A 83 -34.19 -12.61 15.26
CA ASP A 83 -33.02 -13.26 15.88
C ASP A 83 -33.10 -13.04 17.41
N LYS A 84 -34.12 -13.58 18.09
CA LYS A 84 -34.30 -13.38 19.55
C LYS A 84 -33.37 -14.28 20.36
N LEU A 85 -32.75 -13.69 21.39
CA LEU A 85 -32.48 -14.33 22.68
C LEU A 85 -33.39 -13.64 23.72
N GLU A 86 -34.10 -14.42 24.51
CA GLU A 86 -34.96 -13.93 25.58
C GLU A 86 -34.12 -13.21 26.65
N GLY A 87 -34.43 -11.95 26.97
CA GLY A 87 -33.97 -11.30 28.22
C GLY A 87 -33.18 -9.98 28.13
N TYR A 88 -32.85 -9.46 26.94
CA TYR A 88 -32.03 -8.24 26.82
C TYR A 88 -32.73 -7.13 26.02
N GLU A 89 -33.24 -6.11 26.71
CA GLU A 89 -33.85 -4.90 26.10
C GLU A 89 -32.77 -3.81 25.94
N TRP A 90 -32.36 -3.50 24.71
CA TRP A 90 -31.43 -2.41 24.42
C TRP A 90 -31.98 -1.50 23.32
N GLU A 91 -31.68 -0.21 23.42
CA GLU A 91 -32.05 0.82 22.45
C GLU A 91 -30.82 1.35 21.73
N VAL A 92 -31.01 1.71 20.46
CA VAL A 92 -30.03 2.43 19.67
C VAL A 92 -30.40 3.90 19.62
N GLU A 93 -29.46 4.77 19.98
CA GLU A 93 -29.57 6.20 19.71
C GLU A 93 -28.88 6.59 18.41
N GLU A 94 -29.48 7.55 17.70
CA GLU A 94 -28.84 8.17 16.56
C GLU A 94 -27.56 8.91 16.99
N PRO A 95 -26.53 8.93 16.13
CA PRO A 95 -25.37 9.79 16.32
C PRO A 95 -25.81 11.26 16.30
N LEU A 96 -25.32 12.04 17.29
CA LEU A 96 -25.47 13.49 17.34
C LEU A 96 -24.83 14.12 16.09
N GLU A 97 -25.45 15.15 15.50
CA GLU A 97 -25.10 15.75 14.20
C GLU A 97 -23.62 16.19 14.05
N ALA A 98 -22.88 16.35 15.15
CA ALA A 98 -21.47 16.73 15.15
C ALA A 98 -20.49 15.55 15.09
N ASP A 99 -20.94 14.32 15.38
CA ASP A 99 -20.09 13.15 15.54
C ASP A 99 -20.38 12.11 14.44
N LEU A 100 -19.41 11.88 13.58
CA LEU A 100 -19.36 10.82 12.57
C LEU A 100 -19.36 9.40 13.18
N ASN A 101 -19.72 9.20 14.45
CA ASN A 101 -19.53 7.94 15.16
C ASN A 101 -20.87 7.33 15.57
N VAL A 102 -21.10 6.14 14.98
CA VAL A 102 -21.92 4.99 15.37
C VAL A 102 -23.09 5.23 16.34
N ASN A 103 -24.23 4.65 15.95
CA ASN A 103 -25.35 4.25 16.77
C ASN A 103 -24.95 3.79 18.20
N ILE A 104 -25.27 4.58 19.23
CA ILE A 104 -24.91 4.26 20.62
C ILE A 104 -25.91 3.23 21.16
N VAL A 105 -25.42 2.10 21.62
CA VAL A 105 -26.20 1.08 22.33
C VAL A 105 -26.37 1.52 23.79
N LYS A 106 -27.63 1.74 24.19
CA LYS A 106 -28.03 1.98 25.58
C LYS A 106 -28.91 0.84 26.07
N ASN A 107 -28.81 0.50 27.35
CA ASN A 107 -29.81 -0.36 27.99
C ASN A 107 -31.05 0.49 28.29
N SER A 108 -32.21 0.11 27.76
CA SER A 108 -33.47 0.76 28.11
C SER A 108 -34.27 -0.19 29.00
N TYR A 109 -34.37 0.12 30.29
CA TYR A 109 -35.45 -0.40 31.13
C TYR A 109 -36.64 0.55 30.97
N ASN A 110 -37.31 0.51 29.83
CA ASN A 110 -38.52 1.29 29.63
C ASN A 110 -39.73 0.48 30.13
N ASN A 111 -40.18 0.79 31.35
CA ASN A 111 -41.41 0.25 31.93
C ASN A 111 -42.68 0.71 31.17
N ASP A 112 -42.58 1.70 30.29
CA ASP A 112 -43.69 2.23 29.49
C ASP A 112 -43.81 1.52 28.12
N LYS A 113 -44.25 0.25 28.17
CA LYS A 113 -44.45 -0.65 27.00
C LYS A 113 -45.56 -0.22 26.01
N ASN A 114 -46.11 0.99 26.15
CA ASN A 114 -47.26 1.51 25.39
C ASN A 114 -46.95 2.74 24.52
N SER A 115 -45.69 3.21 24.45
CA SER A 115 -45.35 4.34 23.59
C SER A 115 -45.21 3.92 22.12
N LEU A 116 -45.81 4.70 21.21
CA LEU A 116 -45.64 4.58 19.75
C LEU A 116 -44.22 5.05 19.40
N GLY A 117 -43.28 4.10 19.34
CA GLY A 117 -41.87 4.37 19.07
C GLY A 117 -41.56 4.91 17.68
N PHE A 118 -40.27 5.10 17.42
CA PHE A 118 -39.75 5.57 16.13
C PHE A 118 -38.85 4.52 15.50
N ALA A 119 -38.92 4.42 14.16
CA ALA A 119 -38.06 3.61 13.34
C ALA A 119 -37.16 4.51 12.49
N PHE A 120 -35.85 4.22 12.50
CA PHE A 120 -34.85 4.89 11.68
C PHE A 120 -33.86 3.86 11.12
N PHE A 121 -33.17 4.23 10.04
CA PHE A 121 -32.16 3.37 9.43
C PHE A 121 -30.81 3.51 10.15
N SER A 122 -30.08 2.40 10.27
CA SER A 122 -28.73 2.43 10.81
C SER A 122 -27.81 3.28 9.92
N SER A 123 -27.05 4.19 10.54
CA SER A 123 -25.96 4.90 9.87
C SER A 123 -24.82 3.92 9.51
N PRO A 124 -24.00 4.23 8.48
CA PRO A 124 -22.80 3.44 8.21
C PRO A 124 -21.87 3.45 9.42
N ILE A 125 -21.21 2.33 9.64
CA ILE A 125 -20.34 2.13 10.79
C ILE A 125 -18.93 2.53 10.41
N TYR A 126 -18.40 3.49 11.16
CA TYR A 126 -17.04 3.97 10.97
C TYR A 126 -16.08 3.17 11.84
N VAL A 127 -15.14 2.48 11.19
CA VAL A 127 -14.15 1.63 11.84
C VAL A 127 -12.79 2.30 11.72
N HIS A 128 -12.18 2.66 12.83
CA HIS A 128 -10.84 3.20 12.89
C HIS A 128 -9.82 2.07 12.84
N CYS A 129 -9.11 1.97 11.72
CA CYS A 129 -8.15 0.93 11.45
C CYS A 129 -6.73 1.40 11.78
N ARG A 130 -5.97 0.51 12.40
CA ARG A 130 -4.53 0.65 12.63
C ARG A 130 -3.84 -0.67 12.33
N CYS A 131 -2.63 -0.59 11.79
CA CYS A 131 -1.79 -1.77 11.58
C CYS A 131 -0.43 -1.59 12.22
N THR A 132 0.07 -2.64 12.87
CA THR A 132 1.42 -2.74 13.38
C THR A 132 2.08 -3.93 12.73
N LEU A 133 3.08 -3.68 11.89
CA LEU A 133 3.91 -4.75 11.34
C LEU A 133 4.94 -5.15 12.41
N LEU A 134 4.80 -6.36 12.93
CA LEU A 134 5.61 -6.89 14.04
C LEU A 134 6.96 -7.37 13.52
N ASN A 135 6.93 -8.30 12.55
CA ASN A 135 8.13 -8.89 11.96
C ASN A 135 7.98 -8.94 10.44
N LEU A 136 9.10 -8.79 9.75
CA LEU A 136 9.22 -9.07 8.32
C LEU A 136 10.28 -10.17 8.16
N ASP A 137 9.83 -11.36 7.81
CA ASP A 137 10.64 -12.58 7.90
C ASP A 137 11.38 -12.86 6.60
N GLU A 138 10.69 -12.81 5.45
CA GLU A 138 11.27 -13.08 4.13
C GLU A 138 10.71 -12.13 3.07
N ILE A 139 11.56 -11.68 2.15
CA ILE A 139 11.15 -10.89 0.98
C ILE A 139 11.64 -11.63 -0.28
N ASP A 140 10.70 -12.22 -1.01
CA ASP A 140 10.98 -12.86 -2.30
C ASP A 140 10.66 -11.89 -3.45
N THR A 141 11.72 -11.23 -3.94
CA THR A 141 11.64 -10.29 -5.05
C THR A 141 11.25 -10.94 -6.38
N VAL A 142 11.53 -12.24 -6.56
CA VAL A 142 11.24 -12.98 -7.80
C VAL A 142 9.83 -13.53 -7.77
N GLY A 143 9.45 -14.18 -6.67
CA GLY A 143 8.09 -14.68 -6.43
C GLY A 143 7.05 -13.60 -6.17
N GLN A 144 7.47 -12.33 -6.11
CA GLN A 144 6.60 -11.16 -5.88
C GLN A 144 5.78 -11.30 -4.60
N SER A 145 6.43 -11.74 -3.53
CA SER A 145 5.77 -11.95 -2.24
C SER A 145 6.69 -11.69 -1.06
N PHE A 146 6.11 -11.45 0.11
CA PHE A 146 6.84 -11.29 1.35
C PHE A 146 6.08 -11.93 2.51
N VAL A 147 6.81 -12.47 3.48
CA VAL A 147 6.27 -13.08 4.70
C VAL A 147 6.33 -12.07 5.83
N ALA A 148 5.18 -11.77 6.43
CA ALA A 148 5.07 -10.79 7.49
C ALA A 148 4.17 -11.27 8.63
N SER A 149 4.57 -10.90 9.85
CA SER A 149 3.73 -11.00 11.04
C SER A 149 3.11 -9.63 11.32
N VAL A 150 1.79 -9.56 11.22
CA VAL A 150 1.02 -8.31 11.26
C VAL A 150 0.03 -8.34 12.43
N TYR A 151 -0.08 -7.22 13.13
CA TYR A 151 -1.09 -6.95 14.14
C TYR A 151 -2.00 -5.83 13.64
N CYS A 152 -3.25 -6.14 13.32
CA CYS A 152 -4.26 -5.17 12.91
C CYS A 152 -5.25 -4.91 14.05
N GLU A 153 -5.66 -3.65 14.19
CA GLU A 153 -6.60 -3.20 15.20
C GLU A 153 -7.71 -2.40 14.51
N LEU A 154 -8.94 -2.88 14.64
CA LEU A 154 -10.15 -2.26 14.15
C LEU A 154 -10.94 -1.76 15.35
N ARG A 155 -10.92 -0.44 15.55
CA ARG A 155 -11.57 0.22 16.68
C ARG A 155 -12.85 0.89 16.24
N LEU A 156 -13.94 0.50 16.86
CA LEU A 156 -15.22 1.16 16.78
C LEU A 156 -15.35 2.06 18.00
N ARG A 157 -15.57 3.35 17.75
CA ARG A 157 -15.59 4.37 18.81
C ARG A 157 -16.99 4.58 19.34
N ASP A 158 -17.08 4.85 20.63
CA ASP A 158 -18.27 5.32 21.33
C ASP A 158 -19.52 4.42 21.15
N ILE A 159 -19.35 3.08 21.12
CA ILE A 159 -20.46 2.15 20.83
C ILE A 159 -21.44 2.03 21.99
N SER A 160 -20.96 1.97 23.23
CA SER A 160 -21.81 1.74 24.39
C SER A 160 -21.52 2.71 25.51
N THR A 161 -22.56 3.05 26.28
CA THR A 161 -22.41 3.80 27.53
C THR A 161 -22.16 2.90 28.74
N LEU A 162 -22.31 1.58 28.56
CA LEU A 162 -22.13 0.54 29.57
C LEU A 162 -20.95 -0.35 29.18
N SER A 163 -20.23 -0.85 30.19
CA SER A 163 -19.09 -1.75 30.01
C SER A 163 -19.49 -3.19 29.66
N ASP A 164 -20.78 -3.50 29.59
CA ASP A 164 -21.24 -4.88 29.44
C ASP A 164 -20.90 -5.44 28.05
N PRO A 165 -19.99 -6.42 27.96
CA PRO A 165 -19.49 -6.94 26.69
C PRO A 165 -20.54 -7.76 25.92
N LEU A 166 -21.63 -8.16 26.59
CA LEU A 166 -22.70 -8.94 26.01
C LEU A 166 -23.47 -8.15 24.93
N TYR A 167 -23.92 -6.93 25.25
CA TYR A 167 -24.70 -6.09 24.32
C TYR A 167 -23.90 -5.73 23.06
N VAL A 168 -22.62 -5.41 23.22
CA VAL A 168 -21.78 -5.03 22.08
C VAL A 168 -21.44 -6.25 21.23
N ASN A 169 -21.17 -7.40 21.83
CA ASN A 169 -20.98 -8.63 21.06
C ASN A 169 -22.24 -9.02 20.27
N GLU A 170 -23.44 -8.80 20.81
CA GLU A 170 -24.70 -9.01 20.09
C GLU A 170 -24.91 -8.00 18.97
N TYR A 171 -24.68 -6.72 19.23
CA TYR A 171 -24.70 -5.66 18.22
C TYR A 171 -23.77 -5.99 17.04
N LEU A 172 -22.54 -6.43 17.33
CA LEU A 172 -21.56 -6.82 16.32
C LEU A 172 -21.89 -8.12 15.59
N LYS A 173 -22.55 -9.08 16.27
CA LYS A 173 -23.11 -10.27 15.63
C LYS A 173 -24.22 -9.88 14.66
N ILE A 174 -25.14 -8.98 15.02
CA ILE A 174 -26.19 -8.53 14.09
C ILE A 174 -25.58 -7.87 12.84
N LEU A 175 -24.48 -7.14 13.03
CA LEU A 175 -23.74 -6.48 11.97
C LEU A 175 -22.85 -7.43 11.14
N ASN A 176 -22.57 -8.65 11.62
CA ASN A 176 -21.68 -9.63 10.99
C ASN A 176 -20.33 -9.02 10.54
N ILE A 177 -19.74 -8.10 11.30
CA ILE A 177 -18.48 -7.47 10.89
C ILE A 177 -17.30 -8.43 11.12
N LEU A 178 -17.36 -9.22 12.20
CA LEU A 178 -16.27 -10.08 12.68
C LEU A 178 -15.87 -11.18 11.69
N GLU A 179 -16.83 -11.79 10.99
CA GLU A 179 -16.58 -12.92 10.07
C GLU A 179 -16.17 -12.50 8.66
N HIS A 180 -16.07 -11.19 8.40
CA HIS A 180 -15.90 -10.64 7.05
C HIS A 180 -14.67 -9.75 6.92
N VAL A 181 -13.76 -9.75 7.90
CA VAL A 181 -12.49 -9.03 7.81
C VAL A 181 -11.41 -9.95 7.28
N ASP A 182 -10.93 -9.64 6.09
CA ASP A 182 -9.90 -10.41 5.41
C ASP A 182 -8.81 -9.51 4.83
N PHE A 183 -7.66 -10.14 4.57
CA PHE A 183 -6.58 -9.51 3.85
C PHE A 183 -6.68 -9.89 2.38
N LEU A 184 -6.75 -8.91 1.49
CA LEU A 184 -6.97 -9.15 0.06
C LEU A 184 -5.75 -9.75 -0.64
N ASN A 185 -4.55 -9.38 -0.20
CA ASN A 185 -3.32 -9.78 -0.85
C ASN A 185 -2.62 -10.96 -0.17
N ILE A 186 -3.34 -11.82 0.56
CA ILE A 186 -2.78 -13.06 1.10
C ILE A 186 -2.64 -14.11 -0.01
N LYS A 187 -1.47 -14.74 -0.08
CA LYS A 187 -1.19 -15.93 -0.90
C LYS A 187 -1.30 -17.21 -0.07
N SER A 188 -0.79 -17.18 1.16
CA SER A 188 -0.87 -18.29 2.11
C SER A 188 -0.92 -17.73 3.53
N GLU A 189 -1.75 -18.34 4.37
CA GLU A 189 -1.93 -17.96 5.78
C GLU A 189 -1.36 -19.06 6.67
N GLU A 190 -0.43 -18.71 7.56
CA GLU A 190 0.15 -19.65 8.53
C GLU A 190 -0.66 -19.68 9.83
N SER A 191 -1.03 -18.49 10.33
CA SER A 191 -1.82 -18.34 11.54
C SER A 191 -2.59 -17.03 11.53
N LYS A 192 -3.81 -17.06 12.09
CA LYS A 192 -4.67 -15.89 12.32
C LYS A 192 -5.39 -16.06 13.65
N GLU A 193 -5.09 -15.17 14.58
CA GLU A 193 -5.71 -15.07 15.90
C GLU A 193 -6.57 -13.80 15.93
N ILE A 194 -7.82 -13.94 16.34
CA ILE A 194 -8.78 -12.84 16.47
C ILE A 194 -9.21 -12.74 17.93
N TYR A 195 -9.13 -11.55 18.50
CA TYR A 195 -9.50 -11.28 19.89
C TYR A 195 -10.18 -9.93 20.00
N ASN A 196 -11.10 -9.86 20.95
CA ASN A 196 -11.96 -8.70 21.15
C ASN A 196 -11.62 -8.09 22.50
N SER A 197 -11.57 -6.76 22.57
CA SER A 197 -11.35 -6.06 23.82
C SER A 197 -12.16 -4.78 23.89
N TYR A 198 -12.47 -4.37 25.11
CA TYR A 198 -13.23 -3.17 25.42
C TYR A 198 -12.32 -2.19 26.15
N SER A 199 -12.32 -0.93 25.73
CA SER A 199 -11.55 0.13 26.37
C SER A 199 -12.41 1.36 26.59
N LEU A 200 -12.12 2.12 27.64
CA LEU A 200 -12.77 3.42 27.83
C LEU A 200 -12.35 4.36 26.68
N SER A 201 -13.33 5.01 26.06
CA SER A 201 -13.10 5.99 25.00
C SER A 201 -12.31 7.18 25.54
N SER A 202 -11.43 7.75 24.72
CA SER A 202 -10.71 8.99 25.05
C SER A 202 -11.64 10.19 25.22
N ARG A 203 -12.89 10.07 24.77
CA ARG A 203 -13.93 11.10 24.83
C ARG A 203 -14.84 10.99 26.07
N SER A 204 -14.59 10.03 26.97
CA SER A 204 -15.36 9.93 28.21
C SER A 204 -15.16 11.19 29.06
N VAL A 205 -16.24 11.90 29.37
CA VAL A 205 -16.26 13.05 30.29
C VAL A 205 -16.88 12.57 31.60
N ASP A 206 -16.48 13.13 32.75
CA ASP A 206 -16.79 12.69 34.13
C ASP A 206 -18.27 12.34 34.44
N SER A 207 -19.24 12.69 33.59
CA SER A 207 -20.67 12.36 33.73
C SER A 207 -21.24 11.39 32.68
N LYS A 208 -20.50 11.07 31.61
CA LYS A 208 -20.89 10.10 30.56
C LYS A 208 -19.68 9.28 30.12
N LEU A 209 -19.70 8.00 30.51
CA LEU A 209 -18.70 7.03 30.07
C LEU A 209 -19.10 6.48 28.70
N PHE A 210 -18.14 6.48 27.77
CA PHE A 210 -18.27 5.84 26.47
C PHE A 210 -17.22 4.75 26.37
N TYR A 211 -17.60 3.60 25.82
CA TYR A 211 -16.72 2.47 25.61
C TYR A 211 -16.48 2.24 24.11
N ASP A 212 -15.21 2.07 23.78
CA ASP A 212 -14.74 1.68 22.48
C ASP A 212 -14.63 0.15 22.41
N TYR A 213 -15.12 -0.42 21.31
CA TYR A 213 -14.85 -1.81 20.99
C TYR A 213 -13.63 -1.89 20.08
N THR A 214 -12.74 -2.80 20.40
CA THR A 214 -11.55 -3.03 19.60
C THR A 214 -11.48 -4.50 19.21
N LEU A 215 -11.61 -4.75 17.91
CA LEU A 215 -11.28 -6.01 17.27
C LEU A 215 -9.80 -6.02 16.92
N LYS A 216 -9.08 -7.00 17.45
CA LYS A 216 -7.64 -7.15 17.26
C LYS A 216 -7.37 -8.46 16.54
N MET A 217 -6.50 -8.39 15.56
CA MET A 217 -6.19 -9.48 14.66
C MET A 217 -4.68 -9.60 14.58
N LYS A 218 -4.15 -10.78 14.92
CA LYS A 218 -2.73 -11.08 14.74
C LYS A 218 -2.63 -12.16 13.68
N ALA A 219 -1.95 -11.88 12.58
CA ALA A 219 -1.80 -12.81 11.48
C ALA A 219 -0.33 -12.94 11.07
N LYS A 220 0.10 -14.16 10.80
CA LYS A 220 1.35 -14.44 10.09
C LYS A 220 1.00 -15.04 8.74
N ALA A 221 1.34 -14.33 7.68
CA ALA A 221 0.94 -14.69 6.33
C ALA A 221 1.96 -14.23 5.28
N THR A 222 1.87 -14.88 4.12
CA THR A 222 2.60 -14.50 2.91
C THR A 222 1.72 -13.58 2.09
N PHE A 223 2.18 -12.35 1.91
CA PHE A 223 1.49 -11.32 1.15
C PHE A 223 2.06 -11.21 -0.26
N SER A 224 1.18 -11.14 -1.25
CA SER A 224 1.52 -10.90 -2.65
C SER A 224 1.71 -9.40 -2.89
N LYS A 225 2.82 -9.05 -3.52
CA LYS A 225 3.12 -7.69 -3.98
C LYS A 225 4.05 -7.72 -5.19
N GLY A 226 3.58 -7.15 -6.29
CA GLY A 226 4.42 -6.87 -7.45
C GLY A 226 5.54 -5.90 -7.09
N MET A 227 6.78 -6.35 -7.25
CA MET A 227 8.01 -5.58 -7.04
C MET A 227 8.65 -5.23 -8.37
N GLU A 228 9.08 -3.98 -8.51
CA GLU A 228 9.70 -3.48 -9.73
C GLU A 228 11.20 -3.28 -9.53
N LEU A 229 12.01 -3.99 -10.30
CA LEU A 229 13.47 -4.07 -10.14
C LEU A 229 14.22 -3.40 -11.29
N LYS A 230 13.54 -2.58 -12.11
CA LYS A 230 14.17 -1.87 -13.24
C LYS A 230 15.38 -1.03 -12.79
N MET A 231 15.27 -0.42 -11.61
CA MET A 231 16.32 0.43 -11.03
C MET A 231 17.28 -0.30 -10.09
N PHE A 232 17.26 -1.64 -10.08
CA PHE A 232 18.14 -2.43 -9.25
C PHE A 232 19.62 -2.10 -9.55
N PRO A 233 20.48 -1.92 -8.52
CA PRO A 233 20.27 -2.16 -7.08
C PRO A 233 19.80 -0.93 -6.27
N PHE A 234 19.46 0.17 -6.93
CA PHE A 234 19.02 1.44 -6.29
C PHE A 234 17.50 1.56 -6.20
N ASP A 235 16.82 0.42 -6.08
CA ASP A 235 15.37 0.34 -6.03
C ASP A 235 14.80 0.64 -4.63
N GLU A 236 13.62 1.25 -4.63
CA GLU A 236 12.77 1.39 -3.45
C GLU A 236 11.50 0.57 -3.66
N GLN A 237 11.14 -0.24 -2.66
CA GLN A 237 10.01 -1.15 -2.71
C GLN A 237 8.97 -0.73 -1.67
N VAL A 238 7.72 -0.61 -2.11
CA VAL A 238 6.58 -0.36 -1.23
C VAL A 238 5.91 -1.69 -0.93
N LEU A 239 5.97 -2.15 0.31
CA LEU A 239 5.21 -3.34 0.73
C LEU A 239 3.83 -2.91 1.22
N ASN A 240 2.79 -3.54 0.69
CA ASN A 240 1.40 -3.23 0.98
C ASN A 240 0.74 -4.39 1.72
N ILE A 241 -0.02 -4.07 2.76
CA ILE A 241 -0.93 -4.99 3.45
C ILE A 241 -2.33 -4.42 3.28
N ILE A 242 -3.19 -5.13 2.56
CA ILE A 242 -4.52 -4.63 2.21
C ILE A 242 -5.56 -5.35 3.05
N LEU A 243 -6.23 -4.60 3.93
CA LEU A 243 -7.34 -5.09 4.75
C LEU A 243 -8.66 -4.65 4.12
N THR A 244 -9.61 -5.56 4.02
CA THR A 244 -10.96 -5.30 3.50
C THR A 244 -12.00 -5.81 4.47
N VAL A 245 -13.19 -5.20 4.43
CA VAL A 245 -14.39 -5.78 5.04
C VAL A 245 -15.30 -6.23 3.89
N ASN A 246 -15.71 -7.49 3.88
CA ASN A 246 -16.63 -8.05 2.88
C ASN A 246 -18.09 -7.60 3.14
N ARG A 247 -18.27 -6.28 3.29
CA ARG A 247 -19.55 -5.59 3.45
C ARG A 247 -19.53 -4.34 2.56
N PRO A 248 -20.65 -3.96 1.95
CA PRO A 248 -20.68 -2.79 1.08
C PRO A 248 -20.37 -1.50 1.87
N CYS A 249 -19.80 -0.51 1.19
CA CYS A 249 -19.46 0.82 1.73
C CYS A 249 -20.68 1.58 2.30
N SER A 250 -21.90 1.17 1.94
CA SER A 250 -23.15 1.71 2.50
C SER A 250 -23.33 1.36 3.97
N GLY A 251 -22.73 0.25 4.43
CA GLY A 251 -22.85 -0.24 5.79
C GLY A 251 -21.63 -0.05 6.66
N VAL A 252 -20.42 -0.11 6.08
CA VAL A 252 -19.15 0.01 6.80
C VAL A 252 -18.22 0.95 6.06
N VAL A 253 -17.57 1.85 6.79
CA VAL A 253 -16.57 2.77 6.27
C VAL A 253 -15.30 2.62 7.12
N LEU A 254 -14.18 2.33 6.47
CA LEU A 254 -12.88 2.25 7.13
C LEU A 254 -12.25 3.65 7.18
N ILE A 255 -11.69 4.02 8.33
CA ILE A 255 -10.97 5.28 8.55
C ILE A 255 -9.59 4.93 9.10
N HIS A 256 -8.54 5.63 8.66
CA HIS A 256 -7.23 5.51 9.31
C HIS A 256 -7.24 6.11 10.73
N ASN A 257 -6.74 5.38 11.72
CA ASN A 257 -6.65 5.89 13.09
C ASN A 257 -5.54 6.95 13.21
N THR A 258 -5.93 8.19 13.51
CA THR A 258 -5.00 9.33 13.64
C THR A 258 -4.41 9.46 15.05
N GLU A 259 -5.11 9.00 16.08
CA GLU A 259 -4.65 9.06 17.48
C GLU A 259 -3.56 8.03 17.76
N TYR A 260 -3.73 6.83 17.21
CA TYR A 260 -2.78 5.74 17.31
C TYR A 260 -2.32 5.37 15.91
N THR A 261 -1.17 5.92 15.51
CA THR A 261 -0.62 5.71 14.17
C THR A 261 -0.18 4.27 13.94
N SER A 262 -0.23 3.85 12.68
CA SER A 262 0.28 2.56 12.24
C SER A 262 1.81 2.53 12.35
N LYS A 263 2.37 1.46 12.93
CA LYS A 263 3.79 1.38 13.26
C LYS A 263 4.47 0.17 12.66
N PHE A 264 5.75 0.29 12.39
CA PHE A 264 6.63 -0.81 12.07
C PHE A 264 7.60 -1.03 13.23
N LEU A 265 7.60 -2.22 13.81
CA LEU A 265 8.49 -2.54 14.92
C LEU A 265 9.88 -2.91 14.38
N CYS A 266 10.73 -1.89 14.18
CA CYS A 266 12.08 -2.05 13.64
C CYS A 266 12.96 -3.05 14.41
N ARG A 267 12.69 -3.28 15.70
CA ARG A 267 13.45 -4.21 16.56
C ARG A 267 13.44 -5.66 16.06
N SER A 268 12.48 -6.03 15.21
CA SER A 268 12.36 -7.38 14.65
C SER A 268 12.70 -7.45 13.16
N PHE A 269 13.36 -6.44 12.60
CA PHE A 269 13.70 -6.42 11.19
C PHE A 269 14.95 -7.25 10.89
N GLN A 270 14.74 -8.51 10.48
CA GLN A 270 15.82 -9.45 10.17
C GLN A 270 16.60 -9.07 8.90
N HIS A 271 15.98 -8.29 8.01
CA HIS A 271 16.54 -7.88 6.72
C HIS A 271 17.28 -6.53 6.74
N ASP A 272 17.69 -6.02 7.91
CA ASP A 272 18.44 -4.75 7.99
C ASP A 272 19.73 -4.78 7.15
N GLY A 273 20.35 -5.95 6.97
CA GLY A 273 21.52 -6.10 6.11
C GLY A 273 21.25 -5.85 4.62
N ALA A 274 20.03 -6.10 4.14
CA ALA A 274 19.66 -6.05 2.72
C ALA A 274 18.85 -4.80 2.36
N PHE A 275 17.99 -4.35 3.26
CA PHE A 275 17.12 -3.19 3.06
C PHE A 275 17.26 -2.21 4.22
N LYS A 276 17.03 -0.93 3.96
CA LYS A 276 16.95 0.15 4.92
C LYS A 276 15.50 0.67 4.93
N ILE A 277 14.95 0.91 6.11
CA ILE A 277 13.63 1.53 6.25
C ILE A 277 13.75 3.03 6.00
N VAL A 278 12.90 3.58 5.13
CA VAL A 278 12.95 5.00 4.75
C VAL A 278 12.31 5.90 5.81
N PHE A 279 11.14 5.51 6.30
CA PHE A 279 10.39 6.27 7.31
C PHE A 279 10.42 5.54 8.65
N ASN A 280 11.25 6.04 9.57
CA ASN A 280 11.52 5.48 10.89
C ASN A 280 10.24 5.05 11.62
N GLU A 281 9.99 3.73 11.67
CA GLU A 281 8.90 3.06 12.41
C GLU A 281 7.46 3.44 12.01
N THR A 282 7.23 4.27 10.99
CA THR A 282 5.87 4.69 10.61
C THR A 282 5.38 3.95 9.38
N MET A 283 4.17 3.42 9.45
CA MET A 283 3.43 2.90 8.30
C MET A 283 2.36 3.88 7.85
N PHE A 284 2.13 3.97 6.54
CA PHE A 284 1.08 4.82 5.97
C PHE A 284 -0.18 4.00 5.76
N GLY A 285 -1.34 4.50 6.16
CA GLY A 285 -2.63 3.90 5.83
C GLY A 285 -3.35 4.74 4.78
N ILE A 286 -3.69 4.15 3.64
CA ILE A 286 -4.49 4.77 2.58
C ILE A 286 -5.85 4.08 2.55
N VAL A 287 -6.92 4.84 2.77
CA VAL A 287 -8.29 4.35 2.64
C VAL A 287 -8.69 4.41 1.18
N SER A 288 -9.26 3.31 0.67
CA SER A 288 -9.77 3.21 -0.69
C SER A 288 -11.09 2.41 -0.71
N LYS A 289 -11.74 2.38 -1.86
CA LYS A 289 -12.92 1.54 -2.12
C LYS A 289 -12.61 0.59 -3.26
N SER A 290 -13.28 -0.56 -3.30
CA SER A 290 -13.22 -1.44 -4.47
C SER A 290 -13.95 -0.82 -5.64
N ASP A 291 -13.51 -1.15 -6.85
CA ASP A 291 -14.28 -0.84 -8.04
C ASP A 291 -15.52 -1.74 -8.13
N ARG A 292 -16.65 -1.15 -8.57
CA ARG A 292 -17.92 -1.90 -8.72
C ARG A 292 -17.80 -3.06 -9.70
N SER A 293 -16.95 -2.92 -10.72
CA SER A 293 -16.70 -3.94 -11.74
C SER A 293 -15.99 -5.18 -11.18
N GLU A 294 -15.28 -5.06 -10.06
CA GLU A 294 -14.63 -6.21 -9.41
C GLU A 294 -15.62 -7.07 -8.60
N SER A 295 -16.83 -6.56 -8.37
CA SER A 295 -17.84 -7.24 -7.58
C SER A 295 -18.86 -7.96 -8.45
N SER A 296 -19.07 -9.25 -8.20
CA SER A 296 -20.17 -10.02 -8.79
C SER A 296 -21.55 -9.47 -8.43
N SER A 297 -21.65 -8.74 -7.32
CA SER A 297 -22.87 -8.12 -6.82
C SER A 297 -23.01 -6.64 -7.21
N GLY A 298 -22.00 -6.04 -7.86
CA GLY A 298 -21.99 -4.64 -8.30
C GLY A 298 -21.77 -3.60 -7.20
N TYR A 299 -21.46 -4.02 -5.97
CA TYR A 299 -21.21 -3.11 -4.84
C TYR A 299 -19.73 -2.71 -4.68
N GLU A 300 -19.53 -1.53 -4.09
CA GLU A 300 -18.23 -1.07 -3.60
C GLU A 300 -17.99 -1.57 -2.18
N TYR A 301 -16.80 -2.09 -1.90
CA TYR A 301 -16.35 -2.58 -0.60
C TYR A 301 -15.24 -1.68 -0.04
N PRO A 302 -15.23 -1.41 1.28
CA PRO A 302 -14.24 -0.55 1.88
C PRO A 302 -12.91 -1.30 2.03
N ARG A 303 -11.82 -0.65 1.63
CA ARG A 303 -10.45 -1.18 1.68
C ARG A 303 -9.55 -0.20 2.41
N ILE A 304 -8.58 -0.71 3.17
CA ILE A 304 -7.48 0.09 3.70
C ILE A 304 -6.16 -0.58 3.41
N THR A 305 -5.23 0.16 2.81
CA THR A 305 -3.91 -0.31 2.44
C THR A 305 -2.89 0.29 3.39
N PHE A 306 -2.21 -0.57 4.15
CA PHE A 306 -1.07 -0.18 4.97
C PHE A 306 0.22 -0.40 4.20
N SER A 307 1.00 0.66 4.03
CA SER A 307 2.21 0.67 3.21
C SER A 307 3.45 1.00 4.04
N ILE A 308 4.53 0.25 3.79
CA ILE A 308 5.88 0.53 4.27
C ILE A 308 6.83 0.68 3.09
N LEU A 309 7.73 1.66 3.16
CA LEU A 309 8.74 1.92 2.13
C LEU A 309 10.10 1.38 2.58
N LEU A 310 10.66 0.47 1.79
CA LEU A 310 11.97 -0.14 1.97
C LEU A 310 12.90 0.32 0.84
N SER A 311 14.14 0.68 1.17
CA SER A 311 15.18 1.03 0.21
C SER A 311 16.29 -0.02 0.24
N ARG A 312 16.75 -0.51 -0.92
CA ARG A 312 17.79 -1.55 -0.95
C ARG A 312 19.16 -0.99 -0.55
N ARG A 313 19.94 -1.76 0.22
CA ARG A 313 21.36 -1.45 0.49
C ARG A 313 22.22 -1.81 -0.72
N SER A 314 22.39 -0.85 -1.62
CA SER A 314 23.09 -1.04 -2.90
C SER A 314 24.61 -1.23 -2.80
N ARG A 315 25.24 -0.89 -1.67
CA ARG A 315 26.71 -0.84 -1.52
C ARG A 315 27.40 -2.14 -1.91
N SER A 316 26.86 -3.29 -1.52
CA SER A 316 27.42 -4.60 -1.81
C SER A 316 27.42 -4.93 -3.31
N TYR A 317 26.32 -4.59 -4.01
CA TYR A 317 26.22 -4.80 -5.46
C TYR A 317 27.18 -3.89 -6.23
N ILE A 318 27.39 -2.66 -5.76
CA ILE A 318 28.38 -1.76 -6.36
C ILE A 318 29.79 -2.36 -6.20
N SER A 319 30.18 -2.75 -4.97
CA SER A 319 31.54 -3.25 -4.72
C SER A 319 31.83 -4.59 -5.37
N ASN A 320 30.87 -5.51 -5.37
CA ASN A 320 31.09 -6.89 -5.79
C ASN A 320 30.76 -7.14 -7.25
N THR A 321 29.89 -6.30 -7.84
CA THR A 321 29.41 -6.48 -9.22
C THR A 321 29.88 -5.38 -10.15
N MET A 322 29.67 -4.12 -9.78
CA MET A 322 29.98 -3.00 -10.68
C MET A 322 31.47 -2.69 -10.78
N ILE A 323 32.17 -2.63 -9.65
CA ILE A 323 33.61 -2.30 -9.65
C ILE A 323 34.42 -3.33 -10.44
N PRO A 324 34.25 -4.66 -10.26
CA PRO A 324 35.08 -5.63 -10.98
C PRO A 324 34.87 -5.60 -12.50
N ILE A 325 33.64 -5.46 -13.00
CA ILE A 325 33.42 -5.35 -14.45
C ILE A 325 33.93 -4.03 -15.04
N ALA A 326 33.89 -2.94 -14.27
CA ALA A 326 34.51 -1.67 -14.64
C ALA A 326 36.04 -1.79 -14.73
N VAL A 327 36.67 -2.55 -13.80
CA VAL A 327 38.11 -2.82 -13.83
C VAL A 327 38.48 -3.71 -15.01
N ILE A 328 37.73 -4.79 -15.27
CA ILE A 328 37.98 -5.68 -16.44
C ILE A 328 37.88 -4.89 -17.75
N SER A 329 36.87 -4.03 -17.88
CA SER A 329 36.72 -3.18 -19.07
C SER A 329 37.81 -2.12 -19.17
N CYS A 330 38.24 -1.51 -18.07
CA CYS A 330 39.39 -0.60 -18.07
C CYS A 330 40.70 -1.31 -18.47
N LEU A 331 40.92 -2.54 -18.00
CA LEU A 331 42.09 -3.35 -18.37
C LEU A 331 42.14 -3.69 -19.86
N SER A 332 41.01 -3.64 -20.58
CA SER A 332 41.03 -3.85 -22.03
C SER A 332 41.86 -2.81 -22.78
N LEU A 333 42.04 -1.61 -22.21
CA LEU A 333 42.89 -0.55 -22.77
C LEU A 333 44.40 -0.86 -22.72
N VAL A 334 44.81 -1.91 -22.00
CA VAL A 334 46.21 -2.37 -21.99
C VAL A 334 46.67 -2.82 -23.38
N ASN A 335 45.74 -3.20 -24.26
CA ASN A 335 46.07 -3.56 -25.65
C ASN A 335 46.73 -2.41 -26.45
N PHE A 336 46.60 -1.15 -26.01
CA PHE A 336 47.27 0.02 -26.60
C PHE A 336 48.67 0.27 -26.01
N GLY A 337 49.18 -0.62 -25.16
CA GLY A 337 50.49 -0.53 -24.53
C GLY A 337 51.66 -0.54 -25.53
N LEU A 338 52.75 0.13 -25.15
CA LEU A 338 54.02 0.16 -25.87
C LEU A 338 55.03 -0.80 -25.21
N ASN A 339 55.90 -1.40 -26.01
CA ASN A 339 57.02 -2.21 -25.55
C ASN A 339 58.19 -1.32 -25.07
N GLU A 340 59.19 -1.92 -24.43
CA GLU A 340 60.37 -1.25 -23.87
C GLU A 340 61.15 -0.43 -24.92
N ASP A 341 61.16 -0.90 -26.17
CA ASP A 341 61.83 -0.24 -27.30
C ASP A 341 61.04 0.98 -27.85
N GLY A 342 59.92 1.34 -27.23
CA GLY A 342 58.96 2.33 -27.75
C GLY A 342 58.19 1.85 -28.98
N SER A 343 58.44 0.62 -29.42
CA SER A 343 57.68 -0.07 -30.46
C SER A 343 56.34 -0.57 -29.92
N LYS A 344 55.36 -0.79 -30.81
CA LYS A 344 54.04 -1.25 -30.41
C LYS A 344 54.05 -2.75 -30.10
N MET A 345 53.14 -3.17 -29.23
CA MET A 345 52.93 -4.58 -28.95
C MET A 345 52.48 -5.34 -30.21
N ASP A 346 53.00 -6.56 -30.41
CA ASP A 346 52.64 -7.41 -31.54
C ASP A 346 51.13 -7.67 -31.60
N THR A 347 50.56 -7.65 -32.81
CA THR A 347 49.13 -7.89 -33.06
C THR A 347 48.65 -9.20 -32.43
N SER A 348 49.48 -10.26 -32.49
CA SER A 348 49.18 -11.56 -31.88
C SER A 348 49.00 -11.45 -30.37
N SER A 349 49.89 -10.72 -29.69
CA SER A 349 49.85 -10.51 -28.25
C SER A 349 48.66 -9.64 -27.82
N ARG A 350 48.37 -8.57 -28.58
CA ARG A 350 47.19 -7.71 -28.35
C ARG A 350 45.88 -8.49 -28.49
N LEU A 351 45.78 -9.32 -29.53
CA LEU A 351 44.61 -10.16 -29.77
C LEU A 351 44.44 -11.18 -28.64
N SER A 352 45.53 -11.81 -28.21
CA SER A 352 45.52 -12.76 -27.08
C SER A 352 45.01 -12.11 -25.78
N ILE A 353 45.53 -10.94 -25.41
CA ILE A 353 45.08 -10.21 -24.20
C ILE A 353 43.60 -9.84 -24.31
N THR A 354 43.18 -9.27 -25.44
CA THR A 354 41.81 -8.77 -25.61
C THR A 354 40.78 -9.92 -25.64
N LEU A 355 41.10 -11.04 -26.29
CA LEU A 355 40.26 -12.24 -26.27
C LEU A 355 40.19 -12.89 -24.88
N THR A 356 41.30 -12.88 -24.13
CA THR A 356 41.33 -13.38 -22.74
C THR A 356 40.44 -12.53 -21.83
N LEU A 357 40.48 -11.20 -21.99
CA LEU A 357 39.60 -10.29 -21.25
C LEU A 357 38.13 -10.44 -21.66
N LEU A 358 37.84 -10.67 -22.94
CA LEU A 358 36.49 -10.98 -23.40
C LEU A 358 35.96 -12.27 -22.75
N LEU A 359 36.75 -13.34 -22.75
CA LEU A 359 36.38 -14.60 -22.12
C LEU A 359 36.17 -14.42 -20.60
N THR A 360 37.02 -13.61 -19.96
CA THR A 360 36.90 -13.27 -18.54
C THR A 360 35.60 -12.49 -18.26
N ALA A 361 35.23 -11.54 -19.12
CA ALA A 361 33.97 -10.79 -19.00
C ALA A 361 32.74 -11.68 -19.20
N VAL A 362 32.78 -12.62 -20.16
CA VAL A 362 31.71 -13.62 -20.36
C VAL A 362 31.58 -14.52 -19.12
N ALA A 363 32.69 -15.06 -18.62
CA ALA A 363 32.70 -15.90 -17.42
C ALA A 363 32.16 -15.13 -16.20
N TYR A 364 32.59 -13.88 -16.03
CA TYR A 364 32.12 -13.01 -14.96
C TYR A 364 30.61 -12.75 -15.05
N LYS A 365 30.07 -12.52 -16.25
CA LYS A 365 28.62 -12.36 -16.47
C LYS A 365 27.83 -13.57 -15.98
N PHE A 366 28.31 -14.80 -16.21
CA PHE A 366 27.63 -16.00 -15.70
C PHE A 366 27.65 -16.08 -14.17
N VAL A 367 28.76 -15.70 -13.53
CA VAL A 367 28.87 -15.63 -12.06
C VAL A 367 27.93 -14.56 -11.48
N VAL A 368 27.81 -13.41 -12.13
CA VAL A 368 26.89 -12.35 -11.70
C VAL A 368 25.44 -12.76 -11.90
N SER A 369 25.12 -13.41 -13.03
CA SER A 369 23.76 -13.86 -13.34
C SER A 369 23.23 -14.92 -12.37
N SER A 370 24.09 -15.67 -11.67
CA SER A 370 23.67 -16.62 -10.63
C SER A 370 23.48 -15.95 -9.27
N ALA A 371 24.12 -14.80 -9.02
CA ALA A 371 23.99 -14.02 -7.79
C ALA A 371 22.83 -13.02 -7.82
N LEU A 372 22.35 -12.66 -9.02
CA LEU A 372 21.23 -11.74 -9.22
C LEU A 372 19.91 -12.51 -9.41
N PRO A 373 18.78 -11.92 -8.99
CA PRO A 373 17.47 -12.50 -9.25
C PRO A 373 17.22 -12.60 -10.75
N VAL A 374 16.73 -13.76 -11.21
CA VAL A 374 16.37 -13.97 -12.62
C VAL A 374 15.08 -13.23 -12.91
N LEU A 375 15.13 -12.26 -13.81
CA LEU A 375 14.00 -11.41 -14.19
C LEU A 375 13.73 -11.47 -15.70
N PRO A 376 12.48 -11.27 -16.13
CA PRO A 376 12.14 -11.27 -17.56
C PRO A 376 12.56 -9.98 -18.29
N TYR A 377 13.08 -8.99 -17.57
CA TYR A 377 13.55 -7.72 -18.12
C TYR A 377 14.93 -7.36 -17.56
N ASN A 378 15.70 -6.58 -18.33
CA ASN A 378 17.02 -6.12 -17.91
C ASN A 378 16.91 -5.00 -16.86
N THR A 379 17.69 -5.13 -15.80
CA THR A 379 17.86 -4.10 -14.76
C THR A 379 18.88 -3.04 -15.19
N LEU A 380 18.92 -1.91 -14.47
CA LEU A 380 19.95 -0.87 -14.64
C LEU A 380 21.38 -1.45 -14.56
N LEU A 381 21.60 -2.38 -13.62
CA LEU A 381 22.89 -3.05 -13.47
C LEU A 381 23.21 -3.95 -14.67
N ASP A 382 22.22 -4.67 -15.20
CA ASP A 382 22.43 -5.50 -16.41
C ASP A 382 22.82 -4.63 -17.61
N TRP A 383 22.19 -3.46 -17.77
CA TRP A 383 22.58 -2.49 -18.81
C TRP A 383 24.02 -1.99 -18.64
N TYR A 384 24.50 -1.81 -17.40
CA TYR A 384 25.90 -1.45 -17.14
C TYR A 384 26.88 -2.56 -17.53
N VAL A 385 26.55 -3.81 -17.18
CA VAL A 385 27.35 -4.98 -17.56
C VAL A 385 27.39 -5.12 -19.09
N TRP A 386 26.25 -4.93 -19.76
CA TRP A 386 26.19 -4.93 -21.23
C TRP A 386 27.00 -3.80 -21.86
N PHE A 387 27.00 -2.60 -21.28
CA PHE A 387 27.85 -1.49 -21.72
C PHE A 387 29.34 -1.85 -21.63
N CYS A 388 29.79 -2.38 -20.50
CA CYS A 388 31.18 -2.81 -20.31
C CYS A 388 31.56 -3.95 -21.28
N PHE A 389 30.63 -4.88 -21.51
CA PHE A 389 30.81 -5.97 -22.47
C PHE A 389 30.95 -5.45 -23.91
N ALA A 390 30.07 -4.53 -24.32
CA ALA A 390 30.13 -3.90 -25.64
C ALA A 390 31.45 -3.12 -25.82
N PHE A 391 31.94 -2.46 -24.78
CA PHE A 391 33.24 -1.77 -24.80
C PHE A 391 34.41 -2.74 -25.05
N ILE A 392 34.43 -3.91 -24.39
CA ILE A 392 35.45 -4.93 -24.62
C ILE A 392 35.35 -5.49 -26.05
N CYS A 393 34.14 -5.75 -26.55
CA CYS A 393 33.94 -6.17 -27.94
C CYS A 393 34.45 -5.12 -28.94
N LEU A 394 34.24 -3.84 -28.65
CA LEU A 394 34.73 -2.73 -29.48
C LEU A 394 36.27 -2.72 -29.52
N ASN A 395 36.93 -3.00 -28.39
CA ASN A 395 38.39 -3.19 -28.35
C ASN A 395 38.85 -4.39 -29.20
N VAL A 396 38.12 -5.52 -29.19
CA VAL A 396 38.43 -6.67 -30.06
C VAL A 396 38.33 -6.30 -31.54
N CYS A 397 37.28 -5.56 -31.91
CA CYS A 397 37.11 -5.06 -33.27
C CYS A 397 38.28 -4.16 -33.68
N GLU A 398 38.69 -3.22 -32.82
CA GLU A 398 39.84 -2.36 -33.09
C GLU A 398 41.11 -3.17 -33.38
N VAL A 399 41.46 -4.09 -32.48
CA VAL A 399 42.68 -4.91 -32.62
C VAL A 399 42.66 -5.76 -33.90
N THR A 400 41.48 -6.15 -34.38
CA THR A 400 41.32 -6.95 -35.59
C THR A 400 41.35 -6.10 -36.86
N PHE A 401 40.60 -4.99 -36.89
CA PHE A 401 40.44 -4.18 -38.09
C PHE A 401 41.59 -3.20 -38.31
N TYR A 402 42.19 -2.67 -37.24
CA TYR A 402 43.24 -1.66 -37.36
C TYR A 402 44.46 -2.14 -38.19
N PRO A 403 45.02 -3.35 -37.97
CA PRO A 403 46.12 -3.85 -38.80
C PRO A 403 45.74 -4.02 -40.27
N THR A 404 44.52 -4.50 -40.55
CA THR A 404 44.04 -4.65 -41.93
C THR A 404 43.90 -3.30 -42.63
N TYR A 405 43.40 -2.29 -41.92
CA TYR A 405 43.28 -0.93 -42.42
C TYR A 405 44.65 -0.33 -42.74
N VAL A 406 45.63 -0.45 -41.84
CA VAL A 406 47.00 0.03 -42.08
C VAL A 406 47.66 -0.69 -43.25
N SER A 407 47.39 -1.99 -43.42
CA SER A 407 47.98 -2.79 -44.51
C SER A 407 47.50 -2.39 -45.91
N SER A 408 46.35 -1.71 -46.02
CA SER A 408 45.81 -1.22 -47.30
C SER A 408 46.58 -0.02 -47.88
N PHE A 409 47.43 0.65 -47.07
CA PHE A 409 48.20 1.81 -47.50
C PHE A 409 49.64 1.46 -47.90
N PRO A 410 50.27 2.26 -48.79
CA PRO A 410 51.68 2.11 -49.18
C PRO A 410 52.61 2.18 -47.96
N LEU A 411 53.75 1.48 -48.03
CA LEU A 411 54.70 1.35 -46.90
C LEU A 411 55.19 2.69 -46.35
N GLU A 412 55.34 3.70 -47.20
CA GLU A 412 55.80 5.05 -46.84
C GLU A 412 54.82 5.77 -45.90
N ASP A 413 53.51 5.59 -46.09
CA ASP A 413 52.46 6.26 -45.31
C ASP A 413 52.12 5.53 -43.99
N ARG A 414 52.53 4.26 -43.84
CA ARG A 414 52.15 3.44 -42.67
C ARG A 414 52.67 3.99 -41.36
N TYR A 415 53.83 4.64 -41.36
CA TYR A 415 54.42 5.23 -40.15
C TYR A 415 53.58 6.39 -39.63
N ASP A 416 53.08 7.25 -40.52
CA ASP A 416 52.23 8.37 -40.15
C ASP A 416 50.84 7.90 -39.69
N ILE A 417 50.27 6.88 -40.35
CA ILE A 417 48.98 6.29 -39.97
C ILE A 417 49.06 5.58 -38.60
N SER A 418 50.21 4.99 -38.29
CA SER A 418 50.51 4.38 -36.99
C SER A 418 50.37 5.40 -35.85
N LYS A 419 50.68 6.67 -36.09
CA LYS A 419 50.54 7.75 -35.09
C LYS A 419 49.08 8.06 -34.74
N HIS A 420 48.13 7.73 -35.61
CA HIS A 420 46.70 7.89 -35.33
C HIS A 420 46.17 6.92 -34.27
N GLU A 421 46.86 5.82 -33.97
CA GLU A 421 46.44 4.87 -32.93
C GLU A 421 46.42 5.51 -31.53
N THR A 422 47.33 6.43 -31.25
CA THR A 422 47.32 7.19 -29.99
C THR A 422 46.07 8.07 -29.88
N ASN A 423 45.58 8.61 -31.00
CA ASN A 423 44.31 9.35 -31.02
C ASN A 423 43.12 8.40 -30.76
N ILE A 424 43.15 7.19 -31.32
CA ILE A 424 42.13 6.15 -31.06
C ILE A 424 42.11 5.79 -29.58
N PHE A 425 43.27 5.61 -28.95
CA PHE A 425 43.37 5.37 -27.50
C PHE A 425 42.68 6.47 -26.67
N TYR A 426 42.97 7.75 -26.98
CA TYR A 426 42.30 8.86 -26.30
C TYR A 426 40.78 8.87 -26.54
N ILE A 427 40.32 8.55 -27.75
CA ILE A 427 38.90 8.42 -28.08
C ILE A 427 38.25 7.33 -27.22
N PHE A 428 38.90 6.17 -27.05
CA PHE A 428 38.36 5.07 -26.23
C PHE A 428 38.29 5.44 -24.75
N ILE A 429 39.30 6.13 -24.21
CA ILE A 429 39.24 6.68 -22.85
C ILE A 429 38.06 7.64 -22.71
N VAL A 430 37.89 8.56 -23.67
CA VAL A 430 36.79 9.53 -23.64
C VAL A 430 35.44 8.83 -23.72
N ILE A 431 35.27 7.84 -24.59
CA ILE A 431 34.04 7.02 -24.69
C ILE A 431 33.77 6.31 -23.37
N PHE A 432 34.78 5.69 -22.76
CA PHE A 432 34.65 4.99 -21.49
C PHE A 432 34.25 5.93 -20.35
N VAL A 433 34.92 7.08 -20.24
CA VAL A 433 34.63 8.10 -19.22
C VAL A 433 33.24 8.69 -19.42
N ILE A 434 32.89 9.10 -20.65
CA ILE A 434 31.55 9.62 -20.97
C ILE A 434 30.48 8.57 -20.68
N GLY A 435 30.68 7.31 -21.06
CA GLY A 435 29.71 6.24 -20.80
C GLY A 435 29.47 6.03 -19.30
N ASN A 436 30.53 6.01 -18.49
CA ASN A 436 30.41 5.93 -17.03
C ASN A 436 29.75 7.17 -16.43
N LEU A 437 30.06 8.38 -16.93
CA LEU A 437 29.41 9.62 -16.49
C LEU A 437 27.92 9.64 -16.84
N VAL A 438 27.54 9.23 -18.06
CA VAL A 438 26.15 9.11 -18.48
C VAL A 438 25.41 8.13 -17.58
N TRP A 439 26.02 6.97 -17.29
CA TRP A 439 25.43 5.98 -16.38
C TRP A 439 25.22 6.56 -14.96
N LEU A 440 26.20 7.28 -14.42
CA LEU A 440 26.09 7.95 -13.12
C LEU A 440 25.01 9.03 -13.11
N VAL A 441 24.92 9.86 -14.15
CA VAL A 441 23.88 10.89 -14.28
C VAL A 441 22.50 10.24 -14.41
N PHE A 442 22.37 9.18 -15.20
CA PHE A 442 21.12 8.45 -15.36
C PHE A 442 20.67 7.84 -14.02
N ASN A 443 21.59 7.26 -13.25
CA ASN A 443 21.32 6.75 -11.91
C ASN A 443 20.83 7.87 -10.95
N ASN A 444 21.51 9.02 -10.95
CA ASN A 444 21.15 10.17 -10.12
C ASN A 444 19.81 10.81 -10.53
N SER A 445 19.51 10.88 -11.83
CA SER A 445 18.22 11.39 -12.29
C SER A 445 17.09 10.43 -11.91
N SER A 446 17.35 9.13 -11.98
CA SER A 446 16.41 8.06 -11.65
C SER A 446 16.02 8.06 -10.17
N THR A 447 16.97 8.32 -9.26
CA THR A 447 16.67 8.49 -7.82
C THR A 447 15.86 9.76 -7.55
N VAL A 448 16.10 10.85 -8.28
CA VAL A 448 15.27 12.07 -8.22
C VAL A 448 13.85 11.85 -8.77
N TYR A 449 13.69 11.04 -9.82
CA TYR A 449 12.36 10.67 -10.33
C TYR A 449 11.59 9.78 -9.35
N GLN A 450 12.27 8.88 -8.64
CA GLN A 450 11.68 8.07 -7.58
C GLN A 450 11.22 8.94 -6.40
N LEU A 451 12.05 9.89 -5.95
CA LEU A 451 11.67 10.86 -4.92
C LEU A 451 10.43 11.69 -5.33
N LYS A 452 10.38 12.16 -6.59
CA LYS A 452 9.20 12.84 -7.13
C LYS A 452 7.98 11.93 -7.28
N ALA A 453 8.16 10.63 -7.50
CA ALA A 453 7.08 9.65 -7.56
C ALA A 453 6.52 9.35 -6.16
N VAL A 454 7.37 9.29 -5.13
CA VAL A 454 6.97 9.20 -3.72
C VAL A 454 6.28 10.50 -3.27
N ASP A 455 6.75 11.67 -3.69
CA ASP A 455 6.06 12.94 -3.47
C ASP A 455 4.72 13.00 -4.20
N ARG A 456 4.62 12.46 -5.42
CA ARG A 456 3.34 12.32 -6.14
C ARG A 456 2.41 11.31 -5.45
N ALA A 457 2.93 10.22 -4.89
CA ALA A 457 2.14 9.28 -4.10
C ALA A 457 1.63 9.94 -2.81
N LYS A 458 2.40 10.83 -2.18
CA LYS A 458 1.94 11.72 -1.10
C LYS A 458 0.89 12.72 -1.58
N VAL A 459 1.08 13.36 -2.74
CA VAL A 459 0.12 14.31 -3.31
C VAL A 459 -1.18 13.62 -3.67
N VAL A 460 -1.13 12.40 -4.23
CA VAL A 460 -2.30 11.57 -4.52
C VAL A 460 -2.95 11.07 -3.23
N ALA A 461 -2.20 10.65 -2.22
CA ALA A 461 -2.76 10.33 -0.89
C ALA A 461 -3.41 11.54 -0.20
N SER A 462 -2.90 12.76 -0.44
CA SER A 462 -3.51 14.01 0.04
C SER A 462 -4.62 14.56 -0.88
N GLY A 463 -4.65 14.11 -2.14
CA GLY A 463 -5.48 14.65 -3.23
C GLY A 463 -6.69 13.78 -3.57
N VAL A 464 -6.64 12.47 -3.28
CA VAL A 464 -7.81 11.57 -3.33
C VAL A 464 -8.79 11.86 -2.18
N CYS A 465 -8.40 12.69 -1.21
CA CYS A 465 -9.33 13.34 -0.27
C CYS A 465 -9.99 14.62 -0.82
N LYS A 466 -9.88 14.92 -2.12
CA LYS A 466 -10.64 15.99 -2.79
C LYS A 466 -11.61 15.44 -3.81
N ASP A 467 -12.55 14.61 -3.38
CA ASP A 467 -13.79 14.40 -4.13
C ASP A 467 -14.79 15.51 -3.78
N ASN A 468 -14.86 16.50 -4.67
CA ASN A 468 -16.01 17.34 -5.11
C ASN A 468 -17.24 17.57 -4.22
N SER A 469 -17.11 17.56 -2.90
CA SER A 469 -18.13 18.08 -1.98
C SER A 469 -17.45 19.03 -1.00
N GLY A 470 -17.85 20.29 -1.08
CA GLY A 470 -17.27 21.37 -0.30
C GLY A 470 -17.33 21.07 1.21
N PHE A 471 -16.28 21.52 1.90
CA PHE A 471 -16.05 21.50 3.34
C PHE A 471 -15.62 20.18 3.98
N LEU A 472 -14.30 20.08 4.19
CA LEU A 472 -13.73 19.74 5.48
C LEU A 472 -12.35 20.36 5.58
N ASN A 473 -12.21 21.36 6.46
CA ASN A 473 -10.95 21.96 6.87
C ASN A 473 -10.17 20.93 7.70
N ILE A 474 -9.64 19.90 7.05
CA ILE A 474 -8.64 19.03 7.65
C ILE A 474 -7.31 19.70 7.37
N LYS A 475 -6.68 20.26 8.41
CA LYS A 475 -5.30 20.74 8.35
C LYS A 475 -4.46 19.66 7.65
N PRO A 476 -3.68 20.01 6.60
CA PRO A 476 -2.78 19.03 5.99
C PRO A 476 -1.89 18.49 7.10
N LEU A 477 -1.88 17.16 7.26
CA LEU A 477 -1.01 16.46 8.20
C LEU A 477 0.42 16.90 7.91
N PHE A 478 0.95 17.73 8.80
CA PHE A 478 2.37 18.00 8.86
C PHE A 478 3.04 16.65 9.11
N ILE A 479 3.71 16.16 8.07
CA ILE A 479 4.94 15.39 8.18
C ILE A 479 5.73 15.98 9.35
N ASP A 480 6.23 15.16 10.27
CA ASP A 480 7.30 15.61 11.17
C ASP A 480 8.44 16.11 10.29
N ALA A 481 8.45 17.43 10.04
CA ALA A 481 9.36 18.08 9.11
C ALA A 481 10.81 17.81 9.50
N ASN A 482 11.05 17.53 10.78
CA ASN A 482 12.34 17.15 11.32
C ASN A 482 12.84 15.78 10.83
N ASN A 483 11.99 14.74 10.79
CA ASN A 483 12.40 13.41 10.28
C ASN A 483 12.65 13.43 8.77
N PHE A 484 11.88 14.24 8.03
CA PHE A 484 12.09 14.43 6.60
C PHE A 484 13.33 15.29 6.30
N TYR A 485 13.59 16.33 7.08
CA TYR A 485 14.81 17.13 6.99
C TYR A 485 16.05 16.29 7.34
N GLU A 486 15.96 15.38 8.31
CA GLU A 486 17.00 14.40 8.57
C GLU A 486 17.20 13.40 7.43
N TYR A 487 16.12 12.93 6.78
CA TYR A 487 16.21 12.05 5.60
C TYR A 487 16.84 12.77 4.39
N CYS A 488 16.41 14.00 4.10
CA CYS A 488 17.03 14.84 3.07
C CYS A 488 18.50 15.16 3.39
N ASN A 489 18.85 15.38 4.66
CA ASN A 489 20.24 15.56 5.08
C ASN A 489 21.05 14.26 5.05
N GLN A 490 20.45 13.10 5.32
CA GLN A 490 21.11 11.80 5.15
C GLN A 490 21.38 11.52 3.67
N LEU A 491 20.41 11.79 2.78
CA LEU A 491 20.57 11.70 1.34
C LEU A 491 21.63 12.69 0.83
N LYS A 492 21.62 13.93 1.35
CA LYS A 492 22.66 14.93 1.06
C LYS A 492 24.04 14.49 1.56
N LYS A 493 24.13 13.84 2.71
CA LYS A 493 25.39 13.25 3.22
C LYS A 493 25.85 12.03 2.40
N THR A 494 24.93 11.20 1.92
CA THR A 494 25.28 10.10 1.00
C THR A 494 25.73 10.66 -0.35
N TYR A 495 25.09 11.72 -0.83
CA TYR A 495 25.46 12.47 -2.02
C TYR A 495 26.85 13.13 -1.89
N GLU A 496 27.12 13.83 -0.79
CA GLU A 496 28.43 14.42 -0.48
C GLU A 496 29.52 13.36 -0.29
N PHE A 497 29.20 12.20 0.30
CA PHE A 497 30.15 11.09 0.42
C PHE A 497 30.48 10.46 -0.94
N THR A 498 29.49 10.33 -1.82
CA THR A 498 29.70 9.78 -3.17
C THR A 498 30.50 10.75 -4.05
N ILE A 499 30.30 12.06 -3.87
CA ILE A 499 31.07 13.12 -4.54
C ILE A 499 32.48 13.30 -3.95
N LYS A 500 32.69 13.05 -2.65
CA LYS A 500 34.02 13.05 -2.01
C LYS A 500 34.81 11.77 -2.27
N TRP A 501 34.15 10.69 -2.68
CA TRP A 501 34.79 9.43 -3.04
C TRP A 501 35.23 9.40 -4.51
N LEU A 502 34.53 10.15 -5.38
CA LEU A 502 35.06 10.66 -6.66
C LEU A 502 36.18 11.66 -6.40
#